data_AF-A0A7Y2GMA9-F1
#
_entry.id   AF-A0A7Y2GMA9-F1
#
_cell.length_a   1.000
_cell.length_b   1.000
_cell.length_c   1.000
_cell.angle_alpha   90.00
_cell.angle_beta   90.00
_cell.angle_gamma   90.00
#
_symmetry.space_group_name_H-M   'P 1'
#
loop_
_entity.id
_entity.type
_entity.pdbx_description
1 polymer ?
#
loop_
_entity_poly.entity_id
_entity_poly.type
_entity_poly.pdbx_seq_one_letter_code
_entity_poly.pdbx_strand_id
1 'polypeptide(L)'
;MSWSRGDDAPHPRVLVVCTANICRSPVAEQMLRDRMAHYQVPASVASAGFLLSGSEPDRTMVKLAASHGVHVVDHLSQVATPELLDATDLVVTMERRHARDLIVQAPQATARIHTLLGLLSASAEVGRPARPTQLAPWLERVAAVRPPSVLVGDLGGDQIADPHGRAKRHYKKAFEQLRDAVDELAVVLRGTD
;
A
#
# COMPACT_ATOMS: atom_id res chain seq x y z
N MET A 1 5.87 6.48 -13.61
CA MET A 1 6.55 5.19 -13.88
C MET A 1 5.72 4.40 -14.87
N SER A 2 6.30 3.60 -15.78
CA SER A 2 5.55 2.64 -16.59
C SER A 2 6.01 1.22 -16.25
N TRP A 3 5.17 0.47 -15.54
CA TRP A 3 5.32 -0.98 -15.47
C TRP A 3 4.57 -1.60 -16.66
N SER A 4 5.15 -2.61 -17.30
CA SER A 4 4.44 -3.48 -18.24
C SER A 4 4.18 -4.82 -17.57
N ARG A 5 3.02 -5.43 -17.82
CA ARG A 5 2.72 -6.76 -17.27
C ARG A 5 3.51 -7.82 -18.05
N GLY A 6 4.36 -8.56 -17.34
CA GLY A 6 4.98 -9.80 -17.79
C GLY A 6 5.06 -10.75 -16.60
N ASP A 7 4.77 -12.03 -16.82
CA ASP A 7 4.76 -13.06 -15.76
C ASP A 7 6.19 -13.37 -15.25
N ASP A 8 7.22 -12.82 -15.89
CA ASP A 8 8.65 -12.94 -15.54
C ASP A 8 9.24 -11.69 -14.86
N ALA A 9 8.42 -10.83 -14.24
CA ALA A 9 8.98 -9.74 -13.43
C ALA A 9 9.88 -10.36 -12.34
N PRO A 10 11.19 -10.00 -12.27
CA PRO A 10 12.14 -10.68 -11.38
C PRO A 10 11.85 -10.44 -9.90
N HIS A 11 10.90 -9.55 -9.60
CA HIS A 11 10.52 -9.15 -8.25
C HIS A 11 9.09 -8.58 -8.20
N PRO A 12 8.42 -8.67 -7.04
CA PRO A 12 7.07 -8.14 -6.85
C PRO A 12 6.98 -6.64 -7.05
N ARG A 13 5.87 -6.19 -7.64
CA ARG A 13 5.46 -4.79 -7.76
C ARG A 13 4.34 -4.47 -6.80
N VAL A 14 4.60 -3.55 -5.88
CA VAL A 14 3.66 -3.12 -4.85
C VAL A 14 3.25 -1.68 -5.09
N LEU A 15 1.95 -1.43 -5.24
CA LEU A 15 1.38 -0.10 -5.37
C LEU A 15 0.68 0.30 -4.08
N VAL A 16 1.11 1.41 -3.48
CA VAL A 16 0.47 1.98 -2.29
C VAL A 16 -0.47 3.12 -2.70
N VAL A 17 -1.74 3.04 -2.33
CA VAL A 17 -2.78 3.99 -2.78
C VAL A 17 -3.43 4.71 -1.62
N CYS A 18 -3.52 6.04 -1.73
CA CYS A 18 -4.34 6.87 -0.84
C CYS A 18 -5.21 7.84 -1.67
N THR A 19 -5.85 8.84 -1.05
CA THR A 19 -6.76 9.75 -1.75
C THR A 19 -6.08 10.54 -2.87
N ALA A 20 -5.03 11.30 -2.56
CA ALA A 20 -4.44 12.29 -3.47
C ALA A 20 -2.95 12.05 -3.77
N ASN A 21 -2.37 10.98 -3.24
CA ASN A 21 -0.94 10.65 -3.38
C ASN A 21 0.02 11.77 -2.95
N ILE A 22 -0.33 12.51 -1.90
CA ILE A 22 0.53 13.55 -1.32
C ILE A 22 0.87 13.31 0.15
N CYS A 23 0.07 12.54 0.89
CA CYS A 23 0.22 12.44 2.35
C CYS A 23 0.64 11.04 2.81
N ARG A 24 -0.29 10.08 2.84
CA ARG A 24 -0.05 8.74 3.41
C ARG A 24 0.75 7.81 2.49
N SER A 25 0.34 7.67 1.23
CA SER A 25 0.97 6.74 0.30
C SER A 25 2.41 7.07 -0.08
N PRO A 26 2.85 8.34 -0.20
CA PRO A 26 4.27 8.64 -0.47
C PRO A 26 5.20 8.22 0.67
N VAL A 27 4.78 8.47 1.92
CA VAL A 27 5.56 8.05 3.09
C VAL A 27 5.58 6.52 3.22
N ALA A 28 4.45 5.86 3.01
CA ALA A 28 4.39 4.40 3.04
C ALA A 28 5.19 3.73 1.92
N GLU A 29 5.22 4.32 0.71
CA GLU A 29 6.11 3.88 -0.36
C GLU A 29 7.57 3.94 0.08
N GLN A 30 8.02 5.09 0.59
CA GLN A 30 9.41 5.26 1.01
C GLN A 30 9.77 4.28 2.13
N MET A 31 8.93 4.18 3.16
CA MET A 31 9.14 3.23 4.25
C MET A 31 9.25 1.80 3.73
N LEU A 32 8.32 1.36 2.88
CA LEU A 32 8.33 0.00 2.37
C LEU A 32 9.57 -0.24 1.51
N ARG A 33 9.95 0.71 0.64
CA ARG A 33 11.18 0.64 -0.16
C ARG A 33 12.41 0.46 0.73
N ASP A 34 12.53 1.25 1.79
CA ASP A 34 13.64 1.18 2.75
C ASP A 34 13.69 -0.18 3.47
N ARG A 35 12.52 -0.71 3.88
CA ARG A 35 12.45 -2.02 4.56
C ARG A 35 12.76 -3.19 3.63
N MET A 36 12.24 -3.17 2.40
CA MET A 36 12.53 -4.22 1.43
C MET A 36 14.02 -4.24 1.08
N ALA A 37 14.64 -3.07 0.90
CA ALA A 37 16.08 -2.95 0.71
C ALA A 37 16.87 -3.46 1.93
N HIS A 38 16.45 -3.11 3.15
CA HIS A 38 17.07 -3.61 4.38
C HIS A 38 17.03 -5.13 4.49
N TYR A 39 15.89 -5.76 4.13
CA TYR A 39 15.76 -7.21 4.10
C TYR A 39 16.36 -7.87 2.86
N GLN A 40 16.99 -7.10 1.97
CA GLN A 40 17.55 -7.58 0.70
C GLN A 40 16.53 -8.32 -0.18
N VAL A 41 15.25 -7.93 -0.05
CA VAL A 41 14.16 -8.46 -0.86
C VAL A 41 14.01 -7.55 -2.08
N PRO A 42 14.30 -8.03 -3.29
CA PRO A 42 14.07 -7.22 -4.48
C PRO A 42 12.56 -6.98 -4.60
N ALA A 43 12.16 -5.72 -4.72
CA ALA A 43 10.78 -5.30 -4.91
C ALA A 43 10.73 -3.92 -5.56
N SER A 44 9.74 -3.72 -6.43
CA SER A 44 9.40 -2.43 -6.98
C SER A 44 8.25 -1.86 -6.17
N VAL A 45 8.50 -0.78 -5.42
CA VAL A 45 7.43 -0.07 -4.70
C VAL A 45 7.13 1.22 -5.43
N ALA A 46 5.85 1.57 -5.55
CA ALA A 46 5.38 2.86 -6.04
C ALA A 46 4.14 3.29 -5.26
N SER A 47 3.77 4.57 -5.34
CA SER A 47 2.53 5.08 -4.79
C SER A 47 1.70 5.84 -5.83
N ALA A 48 0.39 5.81 -5.64
CA ALA A 48 -0.58 6.53 -6.46
C ALA A 48 -1.79 7.00 -5.62
N GLY A 49 -2.73 7.65 -6.28
CA GLY A 49 -3.99 8.12 -5.70
C GLY A 49 -5.04 8.35 -6.77
N PHE A 50 -6.12 9.04 -6.43
CA PHE A 50 -7.27 9.23 -7.32
C PHE A 50 -7.35 10.66 -7.87
N LEU A 51 -6.80 11.64 -7.14
CA LEU A 51 -7.15 13.05 -7.37
C LEU A 51 -6.09 13.89 -8.06
N LEU A 52 -4.80 13.69 -7.76
CA LEU A 52 -3.75 14.63 -8.16
C LEU A 52 -2.65 13.97 -8.99
N SER A 53 -2.11 14.72 -9.93
CA SER A 53 -0.91 14.38 -10.71
C SER A 53 0.07 15.56 -10.68
N GLY A 54 1.35 15.29 -10.48
CA GLY A 54 2.41 16.31 -10.46
C GLY A 54 2.48 17.18 -9.21
N SER A 55 1.81 16.82 -8.11
CA SER A 55 1.81 17.61 -6.87
C SER A 55 2.87 17.16 -5.88
N GLU A 56 3.49 18.12 -5.17
CA GLU A 56 4.42 17.86 -4.06
C GLU A 56 3.72 17.13 -2.90
N PRO A 57 4.47 16.34 -2.12
CA PRO A 57 3.94 15.72 -0.91
C PRO A 57 3.62 16.75 0.19
N ASP A 58 2.69 16.38 1.08
CA ASP A 58 2.26 17.17 2.21
C ASP A 58 3.44 17.48 3.14
N ARG A 59 3.77 18.77 3.26
CA ARG A 59 4.93 19.24 4.02
C ARG A 59 4.87 18.87 5.50
N THR A 60 3.68 18.74 6.09
CA THR A 60 3.54 18.36 7.50
C THR A 60 3.90 16.90 7.68
N MET A 61 3.37 16.04 6.79
CA MET A 61 3.66 14.61 6.82
C MET A 61 5.13 14.32 6.49
N VAL A 62 5.72 14.99 5.49
CA VAL A 62 7.14 14.82 5.13
C VAL A 62 8.07 15.25 6.27
N LYS A 63 7.80 16.37 6.93
CA LYS A 63 8.61 16.82 8.08
C LYS A 63 8.55 15.83 9.24
N LEU A 64 7.36 15.27 9.51
CA LEU A 64 7.18 14.26 10.53
C LEU A 64 7.95 12.98 10.16
N ALA A 65 7.82 12.50 8.92
CA ALA A 65 8.56 11.35 8.42
C ALA A 65 10.08 11.53 8.54
N ALA A 66 10.59 12.70 8.15
CA ALA A 66 12.01 13.03 8.23
C ALA A 66 12.53 13.03 9.68
N SER A 67 11.72 13.50 10.65
CA SER A 67 12.10 13.42 12.08
C SER A 67 12.20 11.98 12.63
N HIS A 68 11.71 11.01 11.87
CA HIS A 68 11.80 9.57 12.15
C HIS A 68 12.72 8.84 11.16
N GLY A 69 13.56 9.57 10.41
CA GLY A 69 14.54 9.01 9.48
C GLY A 69 13.97 8.53 8.14
N VAL A 70 12.72 8.87 7.82
CA VAL A 70 12.09 8.53 6.52
C VAL A 70 12.11 9.77 5.63
N HIS A 71 12.92 9.73 4.57
CA HIS A 71 13.10 10.84 3.65
C HIS A 71 12.38 10.56 2.33
N VAL A 72 11.24 11.24 2.11
CA VAL A 72 10.53 11.18 0.83
C VAL A 72 11.29 12.04 -0.18
N VAL A 73 11.90 11.41 -1.19
CA VAL A 73 12.76 12.06 -2.20
C VAL A 73 12.11 11.94 -3.58
N ASP A 74 12.17 13.02 -4.37
CA ASP A 74 11.70 13.08 -5.77
C ASP A 74 10.24 12.62 -6.01
N HIS A 75 9.41 12.71 -4.97
CA HIS A 75 8.00 12.33 -5.07
C HIS A 75 7.18 13.42 -5.78
N LEU A 76 6.43 13.00 -6.78
CA LEU A 76 5.33 13.76 -7.37
C LEU A 76 4.10 12.86 -7.43
N SER A 77 2.94 13.42 -7.10
CA SER A 77 1.70 12.66 -7.10
C SER A 77 1.39 12.08 -8.48
N GLN A 78 0.76 10.90 -8.54
CA GLN A 78 0.25 10.30 -9.77
C GLN A 78 -1.10 9.60 -9.52
N VAL A 79 -1.86 9.41 -10.60
CA VAL A 79 -3.18 8.76 -10.55
C VAL A 79 -3.04 7.25 -10.74
N ALA A 80 -3.83 6.47 -10.01
CA ALA A 80 -3.98 5.04 -10.16
C ALA A 80 -4.80 4.73 -11.43
N THR A 81 -4.12 4.56 -12.57
CA THR A 81 -4.76 4.22 -13.84
C THR A 81 -5.00 2.71 -13.95
N PRO A 82 -5.94 2.24 -14.79
CA PRO A 82 -6.14 0.81 -15.03
C PRO A 82 -4.86 0.10 -15.47
N GLU A 83 -4.05 0.75 -16.32
CA GLU A 83 -2.79 0.20 -16.82
C GLU A 83 -1.77 0.00 -15.69
N LEU A 84 -1.70 0.95 -14.75
CA LEU A 84 -0.84 0.83 -13.57
C LEU A 84 -1.32 -0.31 -12.66
N LEU A 85 -2.62 -0.45 -12.46
CA LEU A 85 -3.21 -1.54 -11.67
C LEU A 85 -2.95 -2.91 -12.31
N ASP A 86 -3.10 -3.02 -13.63
CA ASP A 86 -2.86 -4.27 -14.35
C ASP A 86 -1.39 -4.70 -14.28
N ALA A 87 -0.48 -3.74 -14.26
CA ALA A 87 0.95 -3.97 -14.12
C ALA A 87 1.43 -4.09 -12.66
N THR A 88 0.52 -4.21 -11.68
CA THR A 88 0.85 -4.35 -10.26
C THR A 88 0.53 -5.75 -9.74
N ASP A 89 1.37 -6.30 -8.88
CA ASP A 89 1.18 -7.63 -8.29
C ASP A 89 0.43 -7.56 -6.95
N LEU A 90 0.61 -6.48 -6.19
CA LEU A 90 -0.09 -6.18 -4.95
C LEU A 90 -0.46 -4.70 -4.86
N VAL A 91 -1.74 -4.39 -4.60
CA VAL A 91 -2.23 -3.04 -4.35
C VAL A 91 -2.66 -2.92 -2.89
N VAL A 92 -2.06 -1.97 -2.17
CA VAL A 92 -2.34 -1.71 -0.76
C VAL A 92 -2.95 -0.33 -0.59
N THR A 93 -4.13 -0.25 0.02
CA THR A 93 -4.86 1.00 0.18
C THR A 93 -4.96 1.46 1.63
N MET A 94 -5.16 2.76 1.87
CA MET A 94 -5.25 3.29 3.24
C MET A 94 -6.64 3.14 3.85
N GLU A 95 -7.69 3.20 3.03
CA GLU A 95 -9.08 3.19 3.46
C GLU A 95 -9.91 2.28 2.55
N ARG A 96 -11.04 1.76 3.06
CA ARG A 96 -11.89 0.84 2.30
C ARG A 96 -12.46 1.46 1.05
N ARG A 97 -12.84 2.74 1.09
CA ARG A 97 -13.31 3.44 -0.11
C ARG A 97 -12.29 3.38 -1.25
N HIS A 98 -10.99 3.49 -0.95
CA HIS A 98 -9.94 3.38 -1.96
C HIS A 98 -9.93 1.97 -2.58
N ALA A 99 -10.03 0.92 -1.76
CA ALA A 99 -10.10 -0.45 -2.28
C ALA A 99 -11.36 -0.67 -3.13
N ARG A 100 -12.52 -0.19 -2.67
CA ARG A 100 -13.80 -0.29 -3.40
C ARG A 100 -13.73 0.40 -4.75
N ASP A 101 -13.24 1.63 -4.80
CA ASP A 101 -13.13 2.42 -6.03
C ASP A 101 -12.21 1.72 -7.06
N LEU A 102 -11.07 1.19 -6.60
CA LEU A 102 -10.15 0.43 -7.47
C LEU A 102 -10.74 -0.91 -7.94
N ILE A 103 -11.51 -1.60 -7.10
CA ILE A 103 -12.19 -2.86 -7.48
C ILE A 103 -13.24 -2.58 -8.55
N VAL A 104 -13.98 -1.47 -8.45
CA VAL A 104 -14.92 -1.05 -9.49
C VAL A 104 -14.19 -0.72 -10.80
N GLN A 105 -13.05 -0.04 -10.72
CA GLN A 105 -12.23 0.32 -11.88
C GLN A 105 -11.53 -0.87 -12.55
N ALA A 106 -11.11 -1.87 -11.76
CA ALA A 106 -10.37 -3.04 -12.22
C ALA A 106 -10.85 -4.32 -11.50
N PRO A 107 -12.04 -4.87 -11.85
CA PRO A 107 -12.60 -6.05 -11.19
C PRO A 107 -11.67 -7.27 -11.21
N GLN A 108 -10.89 -7.43 -12.28
CA GLN A 108 -9.90 -8.48 -12.44
C GLN A 108 -8.74 -8.42 -11.41
N ALA A 109 -8.53 -7.27 -10.77
CA ALA A 109 -7.49 -7.07 -9.77
C ALA A 109 -7.97 -7.30 -8.33
N THR A 110 -9.23 -7.69 -8.11
CA THR A 110 -9.85 -7.77 -6.77
C THR A 110 -9.04 -8.57 -5.75
N ALA A 111 -8.46 -9.71 -6.15
CA ALA A 111 -7.65 -10.56 -5.26
C ALA A 111 -6.34 -9.89 -4.82
N ARG A 112 -5.86 -8.88 -5.57
CA ARG A 112 -4.61 -8.15 -5.33
C ARG A 112 -4.81 -6.84 -4.57
N ILE A 113 -6.05 -6.36 -4.43
CA ILE A 113 -6.37 -5.05 -3.82
C ILE A 113 -6.84 -5.26 -2.38
N HIS A 114 -6.10 -4.74 -1.39
CA HIS A 114 -6.47 -4.85 0.02
C HIS A 114 -6.19 -3.53 0.75
N THR A 115 -6.95 -3.24 1.81
CA THR A 115 -6.51 -2.20 2.77
C THR A 115 -5.24 -2.69 3.48
N LEU A 116 -4.34 -1.79 3.87
CA LEU A 116 -3.09 -2.16 4.52
C LEU A 116 -3.32 -3.03 5.77
N LEU A 117 -4.16 -2.54 6.68
CA LEU A 117 -4.46 -3.26 7.91
C LEU A 117 -5.31 -4.52 7.66
N GLY A 118 -6.17 -4.52 6.63
CA GLY A 118 -6.96 -5.69 6.25
C GLY A 118 -6.07 -6.81 5.69
N LEU A 119 -5.07 -6.46 4.88
CA LEU A 119 -4.07 -7.40 4.39
C LEU A 119 -3.30 -8.04 5.54
N LEU A 120 -2.84 -7.25 6.51
CA LEU A 120 -2.11 -7.77 7.69
C LEU A 120 -2.98 -8.70 8.53
N SER A 121 -4.23 -8.31 8.79
CA SER A 121 -5.19 -9.15 9.51
C SER A 121 -5.41 -10.50 8.81
N ALA A 122 -5.61 -10.49 7.49
CA ALA A 122 -5.77 -11.73 6.72
C ALA A 122 -4.47 -12.55 6.69
N SER A 123 -3.32 -11.89 6.62
CA SER A 123 -1.99 -12.55 6.65
C SER A 123 -1.72 -13.25 7.98
N ALA A 124 -2.23 -12.71 9.09
CA ALA A 124 -2.14 -13.36 10.40
C ALA A 124 -2.92 -14.68 10.45
N GLU A 125 -3.97 -14.83 9.64
CA GLU A 125 -4.79 -16.04 9.53
C GLU A 125 -4.22 -17.05 8.52
N VAL A 126 -3.89 -16.60 7.30
CA VAL A 126 -3.48 -17.49 6.20
C VAL A 126 -1.98 -17.71 6.07
N GLY A 127 -1.20 -17.02 6.92
CA GLY A 127 0.25 -17.00 6.88
C GLY A 127 0.81 -16.07 5.79
N ARG A 128 2.10 -16.26 5.50
CA ARG A 128 2.90 -15.43 4.59
C ARG A 128 3.05 -16.10 3.21
N PRO A 129 3.43 -15.36 2.16
CA PRO A 129 3.87 -15.99 0.92
C PRO A 129 5.09 -16.89 1.18
N ALA A 130 5.25 -17.97 0.41
CA ALA A 130 6.41 -18.85 0.53
C ALA A 130 7.70 -18.07 0.23
N ARG A 131 7.66 -17.29 -0.86
CA ARG A 131 8.77 -16.44 -1.32
C ARG A 131 8.25 -15.09 -1.80
N PRO A 132 9.08 -14.03 -1.77
CA PRO A 132 8.68 -12.70 -2.23
C PRO A 132 8.15 -12.64 -3.67
N THR A 133 8.64 -13.51 -4.56
CA THR A 133 8.24 -13.58 -5.97
C THR A 133 6.93 -14.33 -6.20
N GLN A 134 6.37 -15.02 -5.19
CA GLN A 134 5.19 -15.86 -5.32
C GLN A 134 3.98 -15.28 -4.57
N LEU A 135 3.62 -14.02 -4.89
CA LEU A 135 2.50 -13.35 -4.23
C LEU A 135 1.14 -13.87 -4.68
N ALA A 136 0.95 -14.21 -5.96
CA ALA A 136 -0.38 -14.52 -6.49
C ALA A 136 -1.09 -15.69 -5.76
N PRO A 137 -0.48 -16.87 -5.55
CA PRO A 137 -1.13 -17.96 -4.83
C PRO A 137 -1.45 -17.63 -3.37
N TRP A 138 -0.66 -16.74 -2.75
CA TRP A 138 -0.92 -16.26 -1.40
C TRP A 138 -2.06 -15.24 -1.36
N LEU A 139 -2.10 -14.31 -2.31
CA LEU A 139 -3.16 -13.31 -2.42
C LEU A 139 -4.53 -13.92 -2.67
N GLU A 140 -4.61 -15.04 -3.41
CA GLU A 140 -5.86 -15.81 -3.53
C GLU A 140 -6.36 -16.32 -2.17
N ARG A 141 -5.47 -16.82 -1.31
CA ARG A 141 -5.85 -17.25 0.04
C ARG A 141 -6.25 -16.09 0.94
N VAL A 142 -5.50 -14.98 0.88
CA VAL A 142 -5.84 -13.74 1.60
C VAL A 142 -7.20 -13.22 1.16
N ALA A 143 -7.50 -13.24 -0.14
CA ALA A 143 -8.79 -12.82 -0.67
C ALA A 143 -9.94 -13.75 -0.24
N ALA A 144 -9.69 -15.05 -0.11
CA ALA A 144 -10.70 -16.03 0.32
C ALA A 144 -11.15 -15.85 1.78
N VAL A 145 -10.30 -15.32 2.66
CA VAL A 145 -10.65 -15.02 4.06
C VAL A 145 -11.14 -13.58 4.24
N ARG A 146 -11.20 -12.77 3.17
CA ARG A 146 -11.69 -11.39 3.26
C ARG A 146 -13.17 -11.40 3.64
N PRO A 147 -13.56 -10.81 4.77
CA PRO A 147 -14.96 -10.77 5.14
C PRO A 147 -15.73 -9.88 4.13
N PRO A 148 -16.94 -10.27 3.69
CA PRO A 148 -17.72 -9.48 2.75
C PRO A 148 -17.99 -8.03 3.21
N SER A 149 -18.00 -7.80 4.52
CA SER A 149 -18.16 -6.47 5.14
C SER A 149 -17.03 -5.50 4.82
N VAL A 150 -15.83 -5.96 4.44
CA VAL A 150 -14.75 -5.07 3.99
C VAL A 150 -15.10 -4.35 2.68
N LEU A 151 -16.02 -4.91 1.89
CA LEU A 151 -16.55 -4.27 0.69
C LEU A 151 -17.80 -3.42 0.97
N VAL A 152 -18.34 -3.46 2.20
CA VAL A 152 -19.62 -2.84 2.56
C VAL A 152 -19.48 -1.97 3.81
N GLY A 153 -19.42 -0.65 3.60
CA GLY A 153 -19.40 0.35 4.66
C GLY A 153 -18.00 0.73 5.17
N ASP A 154 -17.95 1.70 6.08
CA ASP A 154 -16.71 2.28 6.62
C ASP A 154 -16.47 1.96 8.10
N LEU A 155 -17.30 1.11 8.70
CA LEU A 155 -17.16 0.67 10.10
C LEU A 155 -16.15 -0.47 10.20
N GLY A 156 -15.05 -0.29 10.93
CA GLY A 156 -14.06 -1.34 11.20
C GLY A 156 -12.64 -0.81 11.44
N GLY A 157 -11.76 -1.68 11.95
CA GLY A 157 -10.41 -1.34 12.40
C GLY A 157 -9.29 -1.42 11.36
N ASP A 158 -9.62 -1.58 10.08
CA ASP A 158 -8.69 -1.87 8.99
C ASP A 158 -8.33 -0.63 8.13
N GLN A 159 -8.55 0.57 8.66
CA GLN A 159 -8.31 1.84 7.95
C GLN A 159 -7.29 2.72 8.67
N ILE A 160 -6.48 3.42 7.88
CA ILE A 160 -5.61 4.50 8.35
C ILE A 160 -6.24 5.82 7.91
N ALA A 161 -6.85 6.52 8.87
CA ALA A 161 -7.61 7.74 8.64
C ALA A 161 -6.78 8.84 7.97
N ASP A 162 -7.44 9.67 7.15
CA ASP A 162 -6.78 10.79 6.45
C ASP A 162 -6.42 11.94 7.41
N PRO A 163 -5.13 12.25 7.61
CA PRO A 163 -4.74 13.37 8.46
C PRO A 163 -4.73 14.71 7.71
N HIS A 164 -4.86 14.72 6.38
CA HIS A 164 -4.67 15.94 5.58
C HIS A 164 -5.64 17.05 6.00
N GLY A 165 -5.11 18.27 6.16
CA GLY A 165 -5.88 19.43 6.66
C GLY A 165 -6.31 19.36 8.13
N ARG A 166 -5.94 18.32 8.89
CA ARG A 166 -6.29 18.15 10.31
C ARG A 166 -5.19 18.62 11.26
N ALA A 167 -5.50 18.66 12.56
CA ALA A 167 -4.53 18.99 13.60
C ALA A 167 -3.36 17.99 13.65
N LYS A 168 -2.16 18.45 14.05
CA LYS A 168 -0.90 17.66 14.12
C LYS A 168 -1.03 16.29 14.79
N ARG A 169 -1.89 16.14 15.81
CA ARG A 169 -2.17 14.86 16.47
C ARG A 169 -2.65 13.77 15.51
N HIS A 170 -3.39 14.12 14.46
CA HIS A 170 -3.89 13.17 13.47
C HIS A 170 -2.78 12.74 12.51
N TYR A 171 -1.87 13.66 12.14
CA TYR A 171 -0.66 13.29 11.39
C TYR A 171 0.19 12.32 12.19
N LYS A 172 0.44 12.61 13.47
CA LYS A 172 1.20 11.73 14.36
C LYS A 172 0.57 10.33 14.44
N LYS A 173 -0.74 10.27 14.72
CA LYS A 173 -1.48 9.01 14.78
C LYS A 173 -1.40 8.23 13.46
N ALA A 174 -1.68 8.88 12.33
CA ALA A 174 -1.63 8.23 11.03
C ALA A 174 -0.22 7.75 10.69
N PHE A 175 0.82 8.54 11.00
CA PHE A 175 2.21 8.16 10.81
C PHE A 175 2.62 6.94 11.64
N GLU A 176 2.25 6.90 12.92
CA GLU A 176 2.53 5.75 13.80
C GLU A 176 1.85 4.49 13.25
N GLN A 177 0.57 4.58 12.88
CA GLN A 177 -0.15 3.47 12.25
C GLN A 177 0.49 3.02 10.93
N LEU A 178 0.93 3.96 10.09
CA LEU A 178 1.61 3.64 8.83
C LEU A 178 2.93 2.92 9.08
N ARG A 179 3.77 3.47 9.96
CA ARG A 179 5.08 2.89 10.26
C ARG A 179 4.93 1.46 10.75
N ASP A 180 4.10 1.25 11.76
CA ASP A 180 3.95 -0.07 12.39
C ASP A 180 3.38 -1.08 11.37
N ALA A 181 2.40 -0.67 10.57
CA ALA A 181 1.81 -1.53 9.56
C ALA A 181 2.74 -1.80 8.36
N VAL A 182 3.57 -0.84 7.95
CA VAL A 182 4.55 -1.05 6.87
C VAL A 182 5.70 -1.92 7.34
N ASP A 183 6.15 -1.78 8.59
CA ASP A 183 7.15 -2.66 9.19
C ASP A 183 6.66 -4.12 9.20
N GLU A 184 5.41 -4.33 9.59
CA GLU A 184 4.77 -5.66 9.54
C GLU A 184 4.59 -6.16 8.10
N LEU A 185 4.15 -5.31 7.17
CA LEU A 185 3.98 -5.68 5.77
C LEU A 185 5.30 -6.12 5.15
N ALA A 186 6.40 -5.43 5.44
CA ALA A 186 7.72 -5.82 4.93
C ALA A 186 8.15 -7.21 5.45
N VAL A 187 7.82 -7.52 6.72
CA VAL A 187 8.05 -8.86 7.31
C VAL A 187 7.17 -9.92 6.64
N VAL A 188 5.92 -9.60 6.32
CA VAL A 188 5.02 -10.49 5.56
C VAL A 188 5.58 -10.75 4.16
N LEU A 189 5.96 -9.71 3.42
CA LEU A 189 6.43 -9.81 2.05
C LEU A 189 7.82 -10.45 1.90
N ARG A 190 8.62 -10.50 2.96
CA ARG A 190 9.85 -11.30 3.00
C ARG A 190 9.57 -12.80 2.78
N GLY A 191 8.38 -13.25 3.12
CA GLY A 191 7.99 -14.65 3.05
C GLY A 191 8.53 -15.49 4.21
N THR A 192 8.48 -16.82 4.04
CA THR A 192 8.86 -17.79 5.07
C THR A 192 10.24 -18.41 4.87
N ASP A 193 10.76 -18.40 3.64
CA ASP A 193 12.09 -18.91 3.27
C ASP A 193 13.23 -17.92 3.58
#